data_AF-A0A1M5K9X4-F1
#
_entry.id   AF-A0A1M5K9X4-F1
#
_cell.length_a   1.000
_cell.length_b   1.000
_cell.length_c   1.000
_cell.angle_alpha   90.00
_cell.angle_beta   90.00
_cell.angle_gamma   90.00
#
_symmetry.space_group_name_H-M   'P 1'
#
loop_
_entity.id
_entity.type
_entity.pdbx_description
1 polymer ?
#
loop_
_entity_poly.entity_id
_entity_poly.type
_entity_poly.pdbx_seq_one_letter_code
_entity_poly.pdbx_strand_id
1 'polypeptide(L)'
;MNILKSSRTVMCAAGLLMSALLSACGGGGDGRDPILGVNAAEVASIAVTPATATLQVGATRQFTATATYTDGSARNVSASAAWTSTVPATATVTGGTGLASAIAPGSTQIGASFGGKAGTATLTVTLAPTLTAIAVTPATAAILVGGSQQYVATAIYSDNTNAVITGTVQWSSSSPAVAPVSPNGLATGLTLGDTIISATSGTISGNAVLTVAAILPLPVLPVVPAPGAVSLGAASNFAVLAGTALTNNSGGTTVIGGDIGSPSQTVDPVQLPGFVNYKSGAILANALNDLQVAITDANSRTCTVSSAAGIDLGGRVFAPGVYCYAGAISITGTFIMNGPGVYIFRTTSTLNSTANAVVAMAGGASASDVFWVPVGPTTLGANGAFKGSILGQSAAITVGDNTTMLTGRVLSAAAVTLQNNQISK
;
A
#
# COMPACT_ATOMS: atom_id res chain seq x y z
N MET A 1 -50.64 40.29 -36.27
CA MET A 1 -51.36 39.03 -36.55
C MET A 1 -51.80 38.42 -35.21
N ASN A 2 -53.12 38.46 -34.96
CA ASN A 2 -53.99 37.70 -34.05
C ASN A 2 -53.43 37.14 -32.70
N ILE A 3 -53.85 37.64 -31.52
CA ILE A 3 -55.06 37.31 -30.68
C ILE A 3 -54.93 35.89 -30.04
N LEU A 4 -54.84 35.69 -28.71
CA LEU A 4 -55.92 35.57 -27.68
C LEU A 4 -55.30 35.44 -26.25
N LYS A 5 -55.65 36.29 -25.27
CA LYS A 5 -56.66 36.14 -24.17
C LYS A 5 -56.32 35.06 -23.11
N SER A 6 -56.14 35.40 -21.84
CA SER A 6 -57.21 35.55 -20.80
C SER A 6 -56.67 36.33 -19.57
N SER A 7 -57.10 37.57 -19.27
CA SER A 7 -58.20 38.00 -18.35
C SER A 7 -57.99 37.58 -16.87
N ARG A 8 -57.49 38.44 -15.97
CA ARG A 8 -58.21 39.44 -15.10
C ARG A 8 -59.51 38.87 -14.48
N THR A 9 -59.79 38.97 -13.17
CA THR A 9 -60.09 40.23 -12.46
C THR A 9 -60.16 40.05 -10.92
N VAL A 10 -59.82 41.15 -10.24
CA VAL A 10 -60.05 41.59 -8.85
C VAL A 10 -61.51 41.41 -8.37
N MET A 11 -61.72 41.16 -7.07
CA MET A 11 -62.90 41.69 -6.36
C MET A 11 -62.64 41.93 -4.86
N CYS A 12 -62.67 43.21 -4.48
CA CYS A 12 -62.97 43.72 -3.14
C CYS A 12 -64.49 43.80 -2.97
N ALA A 13 -65.03 43.51 -1.78
CA ALA A 13 -65.97 44.38 -1.03
C ALA A 13 -66.82 43.62 0.02
N ALA A 14 -66.69 44.09 1.26
CA ALA A 14 -67.70 44.42 2.29
C ALA A 14 -69.07 43.70 2.41
N GLY A 15 -69.43 43.37 3.66
CA GLY A 15 -70.80 43.17 4.17
C GLY A 15 -70.80 42.45 5.54
N LEU A 16 -70.65 43.17 6.67
CA LEU A 16 -71.67 43.59 7.66
C LEU A 16 -72.53 42.51 8.36
N LEU A 17 -72.50 42.60 9.71
CA LEU A 17 -73.55 42.34 10.73
C LEU A 17 -74.09 40.92 10.93
N MET A 18 -73.88 40.36 12.13
CA MET A 18 -74.94 40.30 13.17
C MET A 18 -74.34 39.83 14.51
N SER A 19 -74.56 40.62 15.55
CA SER A 19 -74.29 40.30 16.96
C SER A 19 -75.34 39.36 17.53
N ALA A 20 -74.93 38.31 18.25
CA ALA A 20 -75.76 37.63 19.24
C ALA A 20 -74.88 37.13 20.39
N LEU A 21 -75.06 37.73 21.58
CA LEU A 21 -74.60 37.17 22.85
C LEU A 21 -75.47 35.97 23.20
N LEU A 22 -74.86 34.79 23.37
CA LEU A 22 -75.36 33.77 24.28
C LEU A 22 -74.24 33.41 25.26
N SER A 23 -74.46 33.78 26.52
CA SER A 23 -73.81 33.18 27.67
C SER A 23 -74.17 31.69 27.72
N ALA A 24 -73.18 30.81 27.59
CA ALA A 24 -73.26 29.43 28.05
C ALA A 24 -72.02 29.14 28.90
N CYS A 25 -72.22 29.24 30.21
CA CYS A 25 -71.39 28.60 31.21
C CYS A 25 -71.55 27.08 31.07
N GLY A 26 -70.46 26.34 31.20
CA GLY A 26 -70.50 24.91 31.52
C GLY A 26 -70.00 24.00 30.42
N GLY A 27 -68.88 23.31 30.70
CA GLY A 27 -68.44 22.16 29.92
C GLY A 27 -66.95 21.90 30.03
N GLY A 28 -66.47 21.55 31.23
CA GLY A 28 -65.24 20.79 31.36
C GLY A 28 -65.42 19.45 30.63
N GLY A 29 -65.04 19.44 29.35
CA GLY A 29 -65.06 18.25 28.51
C GLY A 29 -63.77 17.48 28.71
N ASP A 30 -63.72 16.67 29.77
CA ASP A 30 -62.77 15.57 29.86
C ASP A 30 -63.00 14.69 28.63
N GLY A 31 -62.06 14.70 27.70
CA GLY A 31 -62.14 14.07 26.38
C GLY A 31 -62.34 12.56 26.44
N ARG A 32 -63.57 12.12 26.70
CA ARG A 32 -64.02 10.73 26.64
C ARG A 32 -64.99 10.58 25.47
N ASP A 33 -64.54 9.90 24.43
CA ASP A 33 -65.39 9.37 23.36
C ASP A 33 -65.95 8.00 23.82
N PRO A 34 -67.28 7.72 23.79
CA PRO A 34 -67.85 6.58 24.54
C PRO A 34 -67.83 5.22 23.85
N ILE A 35 -67.23 5.03 22.67
CA ILE A 35 -67.51 3.82 21.87
C ILE A 35 -66.45 2.72 21.97
N LEU A 36 -65.25 3.00 22.49
CA LEU A 36 -64.28 1.99 22.93
C LEU A 36 -63.52 2.58 24.12
N GLY A 37 -63.66 2.02 25.33
CA GLY A 37 -63.11 2.54 26.60
C GLY A 37 -61.58 2.53 26.71
N VAL A 38 -60.87 3.03 25.71
CA VAL A 38 -59.45 3.34 25.75
C VAL A 38 -59.31 4.80 26.13
N ASN A 39 -58.62 5.09 27.25
CA ASN A 39 -58.24 6.46 27.58
C ASN A 39 -57.51 7.06 26.38
N ALA A 40 -57.81 8.33 26.02
CA ALA A 40 -57.01 9.06 25.05
C ALA A 40 -55.55 9.01 25.49
N ALA A 41 -54.66 8.48 24.64
CA ALA A 41 -53.27 8.32 24.99
C ALA A 41 -52.65 9.70 25.25
N GLU A 42 -52.13 9.92 26.45
CA GLU A 42 -51.50 11.17 26.86
C GLU A 42 -50.01 11.15 26.50
N VAL A 43 -49.40 12.33 26.36
CA VAL A 43 -47.95 12.41 26.11
C VAL A 43 -47.19 12.04 27.38
N ALA A 44 -46.44 10.93 27.35
CA ALA A 44 -45.63 10.46 28.45
C ALA A 44 -44.26 11.15 28.48
N SER A 45 -43.59 11.28 27.33
CA SER A 45 -42.28 11.91 27.20
C SER A 45 -42.04 12.54 25.82
N ILE A 46 -41.04 13.41 25.74
CA ILE A 46 -40.55 14.01 24.50
C ILE A 46 -39.05 13.72 24.38
N ALA A 47 -38.63 13.24 23.22
CA ALA A 47 -37.23 13.07 22.86
C ALA A 47 -36.87 14.02 21.69
N VAL A 48 -35.71 14.66 21.78
CA VAL A 48 -35.18 15.51 20.72
C VAL A 48 -33.99 14.80 20.07
N THR A 49 -34.08 14.55 18.76
CA THR A 49 -33.08 13.79 18.00
C THR A 49 -32.44 14.66 16.92
N PRO A 50 -31.10 14.64 16.74
CA PRO A 50 -30.14 13.88 17.56
C PRO A 50 -30.01 14.46 18.98
N ALA A 51 -29.72 13.61 19.97
CA ALA A 51 -29.54 14.05 21.36
C ALA A 51 -28.30 14.96 21.55
N THR A 52 -27.31 14.81 20.68
CA THR A 52 -26.12 15.67 20.59
C THR A 52 -25.82 16.02 19.14
N ALA A 53 -25.41 17.27 18.88
CA ALA A 53 -24.93 17.71 17.58
C ALA A 53 -23.76 18.69 17.75
N THR A 54 -22.83 18.67 16.80
CA THR A 54 -21.77 19.68 16.68
C THR A 54 -21.91 20.37 15.34
N LEU A 55 -21.94 21.71 15.33
CA LEU A 55 -22.05 22.53 14.14
C LEU A 55 -20.94 23.59 14.11
N GLN A 56 -20.47 23.93 12.91
CA GLN A 56 -19.67 25.14 12.73
C GLN A 56 -20.58 26.37 12.70
N VAL A 57 -20.07 27.52 13.12
CA VAL A 57 -20.79 28.82 12.99
C VAL A 57 -21.31 28.99 11.55
N GLY A 58 -22.59 29.37 11.41
CA GLY A 58 -23.29 29.55 10.13
C GLY A 58 -23.96 28.27 9.59
N ALA A 59 -23.64 27.09 10.10
CA ALA A 59 -24.30 25.85 9.72
C ALA A 59 -25.66 25.69 10.42
N THR A 60 -26.53 24.85 9.84
CA THR A 60 -27.84 24.51 10.40
C THR A 60 -27.98 23.02 10.65
N ARG A 61 -28.85 22.64 11.59
CA ARG A 61 -29.22 21.24 11.85
C ARG A 61 -30.69 21.14 12.15
N GLN A 62 -31.34 20.19 11.47
CA GLN A 62 -32.71 19.82 11.78
C GLN A 62 -32.75 18.92 13.02
N PHE A 63 -33.49 19.34 14.04
CA PHE A 63 -33.86 18.49 15.18
C PHE A 63 -35.29 17.97 15.00
N THR A 64 -35.54 16.75 15.48
CA THR A 64 -36.86 16.11 15.45
C THR A 64 -37.35 15.91 16.87
N ALA A 65 -38.57 16.36 17.17
CA ALA A 65 -39.24 16.07 18.42
C ALA A 65 -40.16 14.85 18.24
N THR A 66 -39.92 13.80 19.01
CA THR A 66 -40.75 12.59 19.04
C THR A 66 -41.44 12.49 20.39
N ALA A 67 -42.77 12.47 20.38
CA ALA A 67 -43.59 12.22 21.56
C ALA A 67 -43.82 10.72 21.71
N THR A 68 -43.57 10.18 22.90
CA THR A 68 -44.00 8.84 23.30
C THR A 68 -45.24 8.99 24.17
N TYR A 69 -46.29 8.26 23.84
CA TYR A 69 -47.58 8.29 24.52
C TYR A 69 -47.70 7.19 25.58
N THR A 70 -48.66 7.32 26.49
CA THR A 70 -48.91 6.33 27.57
C THR A 70 -49.31 4.95 27.05
N ASP A 71 -49.79 4.85 25.81
CA ASP A 71 -50.08 3.58 25.12
C ASP A 71 -48.83 2.95 24.46
N GLY A 72 -47.66 3.57 24.60
CA GLY A 72 -46.40 3.14 24.02
C GLY A 72 -46.19 3.57 22.57
N SER A 73 -47.18 4.20 21.91
CA SER A 73 -47.02 4.71 20.56
C SER A 73 -46.06 5.92 20.53
N ALA A 74 -45.41 6.14 19.38
CA ALA A 74 -44.51 7.28 19.18
C ALA A 74 -44.91 8.08 17.94
N ARG A 75 -44.92 9.41 18.03
CA ARG A 75 -45.25 10.30 16.91
C ARG A 75 -44.25 11.43 16.78
N ASN A 76 -43.93 11.80 15.55
CA ASN A 76 -43.18 13.02 15.25
C ASN A 76 -44.10 14.23 15.47
N VAL A 77 -43.72 15.10 16.40
CA VAL A 77 -44.46 16.30 16.78
C VAL A 77 -43.67 17.58 16.48
N SER A 78 -42.64 17.51 15.64
CA SER A 78 -41.72 18.64 15.38
C SER A 78 -42.42 19.91 14.90
N ALA A 79 -43.48 19.77 14.10
CA ALA A 79 -44.27 20.89 13.59
C ALA A 79 -45.17 21.54 14.65
N SER A 80 -45.55 20.79 15.69
CA SER A 80 -46.48 21.21 16.73
C SER A 80 -45.79 21.49 18.07
N ALA A 81 -44.51 21.16 18.21
CA ALA A 81 -43.72 21.42 19.40
C ALA A 81 -43.29 22.89 19.47
N ALA A 82 -43.28 23.44 20.68
CA ALA A 82 -42.62 24.72 20.95
C ALA A 82 -41.12 24.48 21.13
N TRP A 83 -40.32 25.14 20.29
CA TRP A 83 -38.86 24.98 20.26
C TRP A 83 -38.17 26.13 20.98
N THR A 84 -37.14 25.83 21.76
CA THR A 84 -36.36 26.81 22.52
C THR A 84 -34.85 26.53 22.41
N SER A 85 -34.05 27.58 22.59
CA SER A 85 -32.61 27.48 22.79
C SER A 85 -32.26 28.18 24.09
N THR A 86 -31.47 27.53 24.96
CA THR A 86 -31.09 28.13 26.26
C THR A 86 -30.11 29.29 26.10
N VAL A 87 -29.30 29.29 25.03
CA VAL A 87 -28.36 30.37 24.68
C VAL A 87 -28.55 30.74 23.21
N PRO A 88 -29.55 31.59 22.88
CA PRO A 88 -29.81 32.02 21.50
C PRO A 88 -28.63 32.73 20.83
N ALA A 89 -27.73 33.34 21.61
CA ALA A 89 -26.49 33.93 21.08
C ALA A 89 -25.51 32.89 20.52
N THR A 90 -25.55 31.64 21.02
CA THR A 90 -24.75 30.52 20.51
C THR A 90 -25.44 29.88 19.31
N ALA A 91 -26.74 29.58 19.41
CA ALA A 91 -27.55 29.09 18.30
C ALA A 91 -29.04 29.38 18.52
N THR A 92 -29.75 29.72 17.45
CA THR A 92 -31.23 29.86 17.45
C THR A 92 -31.89 28.58 16.95
N VAL A 93 -33.18 28.42 17.22
CA VAL A 93 -34.00 27.34 16.65
C VAL A 93 -35.30 27.93 16.10
N THR A 94 -35.66 27.52 14.89
CA THR A 94 -36.87 28.01 14.21
C THR A 94 -38.09 27.29 14.76
N GLY A 95 -39.05 28.06 15.30
CA GLY A 95 -40.33 27.53 15.77
C GLY A 95 -41.12 26.82 14.67
N GLY A 96 -41.84 25.76 15.03
CA GLY A 96 -42.66 24.97 14.09
C GLY A 96 -41.88 24.11 13.09
N THR A 97 -40.55 24.13 13.11
CA THR A 97 -39.73 23.22 12.28
C THR A 97 -38.66 22.52 13.08
N GLY A 98 -38.06 23.14 14.10
CA GLY A 98 -36.95 22.56 14.85
C GLY A 98 -35.58 22.72 14.16
N LEU A 99 -35.50 23.60 13.16
CA LEU A 99 -34.25 23.90 12.47
C LEU A 99 -33.38 24.84 13.31
N ALA A 100 -32.29 24.31 13.87
CA ALA A 100 -31.30 25.08 14.62
C ALA A 100 -30.28 25.74 13.69
N SER A 101 -29.87 26.97 14.00
CA SER A 101 -28.86 27.74 13.26
C SER A 101 -27.74 28.19 14.21
N ALA A 102 -26.50 27.83 13.89
CA ALA A 102 -25.32 28.15 14.70
C ALA A 102 -24.85 29.60 14.48
N ILE A 103 -24.65 30.36 15.55
CA ILE A 103 -24.35 31.80 15.50
C ILE A 103 -22.95 32.11 16.06
N ALA A 104 -22.60 31.56 17.23
CA ALA A 104 -21.34 31.83 17.90
C ALA A 104 -20.82 30.57 18.61
N PRO A 105 -19.49 30.42 18.79
CA PRO A 105 -18.94 29.25 19.46
C PRO A 105 -19.40 29.15 20.92
N GLY A 106 -19.70 27.93 21.37
CA GLY A 106 -20.23 27.66 22.70
C GLY A 106 -21.10 26.41 22.73
N SER A 107 -21.81 26.18 23.84
CA SER A 107 -22.79 25.11 23.97
C SER A 107 -24.16 25.66 24.35
N THR A 108 -25.22 25.09 23.79
CA THR A 108 -26.62 25.42 24.12
C THR A 108 -27.47 24.15 24.13
N GLN A 109 -28.59 24.16 24.86
CA GLN A 109 -29.59 23.11 24.76
C GLN A 109 -30.73 23.56 23.84
N ILE A 110 -31.05 22.70 22.86
CA ILE A 110 -32.23 22.82 22.01
C ILE A 110 -33.36 22.03 22.68
N GLY A 111 -34.37 22.75 23.16
CA GLY A 111 -35.54 22.18 23.81
C GLY A 111 -36.72 22.07 22.85
N ALA A 112 -37.54 21.03 23.03
CA ALA A 112 -38.87 20.93 22.44
C ALA A 112 -39.88 20.59 23.53
N SER A 113 -40.99 21.32 23.59
CA SER A 113 -42.10 21.03 24.50
C SER A 113 -43.40 20.78 23.74
N PHE A 114 -44.11 19.72 24.11
CA PHE A 114 -45.40 19.34 23.54
C PHE A 114 -46.20 18.54 24.59
N GLY A 115 -47.49 18.82 24.72
CA GLY A 115 -48.37 18.12 25.68
C GLY A 115 -47.92 18.23 27.15
N GLY A 116 -47.33 19.36 27.56
CA GLY A 116 -46.85 19.57 28.94
C GLY A 116 -45.56 18.83 29.30
N LYS A 117 -44.96 18.09 28.35
CA LYS A 117 -43.65 17.43 28.50
C LYS A 117 -42.60 18.17 27.69
N ALA A 118 -41.34 18.06 28.09
CA ALA A 118 -40.20 18.65 27.40
C ALA A 118 -39.07 17.63 27.24
N GLY A 119 -38.34 17.74 26.13
CA GLY A 119 -37.09 17.03 25.88
C GLY A 119 -36.03 18.01 25.41
N THR A 120 -34.76 17.67 25.60
CA THR A 120 -33.64 18.52 25.18
C THR A 120 -32.59 17.74 24.40
N ALA A 121 -31.86 18.45 23.56
CA ALA A 121 -30.65 18.00 22.90
C ALA A 121 -29.52 19.02 23.11
N THR A 122 -28.28 18.55 23.22
CA THR A 122 -27.11 19.42 23.36
C THR A 122 -26.57 19.78 21.98
N LEU A 123 -26.46 21.07 21.69
CA LEU A 123 -25.82 21.60 20.49
C LEU A 123 -24.54 22.33 20.88
N THR A 124 -23.41 21.83 20.41
CA THR A 124 -22.11 22.50 20.51
C THR A 124 -21.81 23.21 19.20
N VAL A 125 -21.48 24.50 19.27
CA VAL A 125 -21.07 25.30 18.12
C VAL A 125 -19.56 25.53 18.21
N THR A 126 -18.85 25.21 17.14
CA THR A 126 -17.40 25.41 17.01
C THR A 126 -17.10 26.43 15.92
N LEU A 127 -15.90 27.02 15.96
CA LEU A 127 -15.40 27.81 14.84
C LEU A 127 -14.94 26.88 13.71
N ALA A 128 -14.96 27.39 12.48
CA ALA A 128 -14.28 26.72 11.37
C ALA A 128 -12.78 26.62 11.70
N PRO A 129 -12.16 25.45 11.48
CA PRO A 129 -10.76 25.26 11.83
C PRO A 129 -9.90 26.12 10.89
N THR A 130 -8.89 26.77 11.45
CA THR A 130 -8.00 27.67 10.71
C THR A 130 -6.78 26.89 10.23
N LEU A 131 -6.28 27.21 9.04
CA LEU A 131 -5.05 26.61 8.53
C LEU A 131 -3.89 27.03 9.44
N THR A 132 -3.10 26.08 9.93
CA THR A 132 -1.94 26.36 10.80
C THR A 132 -0.62 26.05 10.10
N ALA A 133 -0.59 25.01 9.26
CA ALA A 133 0.60 24.65 8.50
C ALA A 133 0.25 23.96 7.18
N ILE A 134 1.21 23.94 6.26
CA ILE A 134 1.17 23.13 5.04
C ILE A 134 2.40 22.22 5.06
N ALA A 135 2.17 20.92 4.93
CA ALA A 135 3.23 19.94 4.71
C ALA A 135 3.31 19.62 3.21
N VAL A 136 4.52 19.67 2.65
CA VAL A 136 4.79 19.29 1.25
C VAL A 136 5.51 17.95 1.25
N THR A 137 4.91 16.95 0.62
CA THR A 137 5.43 15.56 0.58
C THR A 137 5.77 15.16 -0.85
N PRO A 138 6.95 14.55 -1.10
CA PRO A 138 8.03 14.30 -0.14
C PRO A 138 8.70 15.62 0.32
N ALA A 139 9.21 15.68 1.56
CA ALA A 139 9.90 16.88 2.07
C ALA A 139 11.27 17.10 1.40
N THR A 140 11.87 16.02 0.90
CA THR A 140 13.12 16.03 0.13
C THR A 140 12.99 15.03 -1.02
N ALA A 141 13.36 15.44 -2.24
CA ALA A 141 13.44 14.54 -3.39
C ALA A 141 14.68 14.84 -4.22
N ALA A 142 15.16 13.82 -4.95
CA ALA A 142 16.23 13.96 -5.91
C ALA A 142 15.77 13.37 -7.25
N ILE A 143 15.93 14.14 -8.32
CA ILE A 143 15.60 13.74 -9.69
C ILE A 143 16.77 14.03 -10.62
N LEU A 144 16.82 13.34 -11.75
CA LEU A 144 17.78 13.63 -12.81
C LEU A 144 17.25 14.78 -13.69
N VAL A 145 18.15 15.46 -14.42
CA VAL A 145 17.76 16.38 -15.51
C VAL A 145 16.81 15.66 -16.49
N GLY A 146 15.67 16.28 -16.80
CA GLY A 146 14.59 15.71 -17.60
C GLY A 146 13.60 14.83 -16.82
N GLY A 147 13.92 14.46 -15.57
CA GLY A 147 13.01 13.76 -14.67
C GLY A 147 11.95 14.67 -14.07
N SER A 148 10.94 14.07 -13.44
CA SER A 148 9.85 14.79 -12.79
C SER A 148 9.53 14.23 -11.39
N GLN A 149 9.14 15.09 -10.46
CA GLN A 149 8.68 14.75 -9.12
C GLN A 149 7.31 15.36 -8.86
N GLN A 150 6.34 14.52 -8.48
CA GLN A 150 5.03 14.98 -8.01
C GLN A 150 5.10 15.28 -6.51
N TYR A 151 4.65 16.47 -6.12
CA TYR A 151 4.46 16.86 -4.73
C TYR A 151 2.99 16.86 -4.34
N VAL A 152 2.72 16.57 -3.07
CA VAL A 152 1.40 16.65 -2.45
C VAL A 152 1.45 17.68 -1.34
N ALA A 153 0.53 18.64 -1.35
CA ALA A 153 0.36 19.62 -0.28
C ALA A 153 -0.78 19.18 0.65
N THR A 154 -0.46 19.01 1.93
CA THR A 154 -1.42 18.66 2.98
C THR A 154 -1.55 19.82 3.96
N ALA A 155 -2.75 20.41 4.03
CA ALA A 155 -3.12 21.35 5.08
C ALA A 155 -3.20 20.64 6.42
N ILE A 156 -2.71 21.31 7.46
CA ILE A 156 -2.89 20.95 8.86
C ILE A 156 -3.67 22.10 9.48
N TYR A 157 -4.81 21.80 10.11
CA TYR A 157 -5.68 22.81 10.71
C TYR A 157 -5.59 22.84 12.24
N SER A 158 -6.14 23.91 12.85
CA SER A 158 -6.11 24.15 14.30
C SER A 158 -6.81 23.09 15.16
N ASP A 159 -7.65 22.25 14.55
CA ASP A 159 -8.31 21.10 15.20
C ASP A 159 -7.56 19.77 14.98
N ASN A 160 -6.33 19.84 14.42
CA ASN A 160 -5.49 18.72 14.04
C ASN A 160 -6.04 17.84 12.90
N THR A 161 -7.10 18.29 12.22
CA THR A 161 -7.53 17.64 10.98
C THR A 161 -6.59 18.01 9.83
N ASN A 162 -6.52 17.13 8.83
CA ASN A 162 -5.68 17.31 7.66
C ASN A 162 -6.51 17.23 6.37
N ALA A 163 -6.14 18.01 5.35
CA ALA A 163 -6.76 17.92 4.03
C ALA A 163 -5.73 18.03 2.90
N VAL A 164 -5.88 17.24 1.84
CA VAL A 164 -5.06 17.37 0.64
C VAL A 164 -5.54 18.57 -0.17
N ILE A 165 -4.65 19.54 -0.39
CA ILE A 165 -4.93 20.82 -1.05
C ILE A 165 -4.02 21.07 -2.26
N THR A 166 -3.37 20.03 -2.79
CA THR A 166 -2.42 20.09 -3.93
C THR A 166 -2.92 20.92 -5.11
N GLY A 167 -4.22 20.86 -5.44
CA GLY A 167 -4.81 21.57 -6.57
C GLY A 167 -5.33 22.99 -6.26
N THR A 168 -5.29 23.43 -5.01
CA THR A 168 -5.83 24.74 -4.59
C THR A 168 -4.77 25.69 -4.04
N VAL A 169 -3.57 25.18 -3.73
CA VAL A 169 -2.40 25.98 -3.33
C VAL A 169 -1.72 26.62 -4.53
N GLN A 170 -1.02 27.73 -4.26
CA GLN A 170 -0.09 28.32 -5.22
C GLN A 170 1.27 27.64 -5.08
N TRP A 171 1.71 26.97 -6.14
CA TRP A 171 3.03 26.35 -6.22
C TRP A 171 4.06 27.33 -6.76
N SER A 172 5.26 27.32 -6.19
CA SER A 172 6.41 28.10 -6.66
C SER A 172 7.70 27.33 -6.46
N SER A 173 8.70 27.65 -7.28
CA SER A 173 10.07 27.14 -7.16
C SER A 173 10.98 28.34 -6.91
N SER A 174 11.89 28.24 -5.94
CA SER A 174 12.86 29.32 -5.68
C SER A 174 13.86 29.51 -6.84
N SER A 175 14.05 28.48 -7.66
CA SER A 175 14.85 28.52 -8.90
C SER A 175 14.13 27.79 -10.04
N PRO A 176 13.19 28.45 -10.75
CA PRO A 176 12.47 27.84 -11.86
C PRO A 176 13.36 27.43 -13.04
N ALA A 177 14.57 27.99 -13.17
CA ALA A 177 15.56 27.54 -14.15
C ALA A 177 16.13 26.15 -13.82
N VAL A 178 16.22 25.79 -12.53
CA VAL A 178 16.67 24.46 -12.05
C VAL A 178 15.55 23.46 -12.17
N ALA A 179 14.38 23.77 -11.60
CA ALA A 179 13.17 22.99 -11.80
C ALA A 179 11.92 23.87 -11.66
N PRO A 180 11.13 24.11 -12.73
CA PRO A 180 9.82 24.72 -12.60
C PRO A 180 8.85 23.70 -11.99
N VAL A 181 7.82 24.21 -11.29
CA VAL A 181 6.72 23.43 -10.74
C VAL A 181 5.41 23.91 -11.34
N SER A 182 4.55 22.98 -11.73
CA SER A 182 3.23 23.27 -12.29
C SER A 182 2.18 23.58 -11.20
N PRO A 183 1.01 24.14 -11.56
CA PRO A 183 -0.08 24.40 -10.61
C PRO A 183 -0.67 23.15 -9.92
N ASN A 184 -0.42 21.96 -10.44
CA ASN A 184 -0.80 20.69 -9.82
C ASN A 184 0.34 20.03 -9.03
N GLY A 185 1.44 20.74 -8.77
CA GLY A 185 2.54 20.27 -7.92
C GLY A 185 3.54 19.33 -8.60
N LEU A 186 3.58 19.27 -9.93
CA LEU A 186 4.58 18.48 -10.67
C LEU A 186 5.81 19.34 -10.97
N ALA A 187 6.93 19.03 -10.34
CA ALA A 187 8.23 19.65 -10.61
C ALA A 187 8.98 18.87 -11.68
N THR A 188 9.64 19.55 -12.62
CA THR A 188 10.45 18.92 -13.69
C THR A 188 11.87 19.45 -13.63
N GLY A 189 12.89 18.59 -13.63
CA GLY A 189 14.29 19.02 -13.60
C GLY A 189 14.76 19.51 -14.97
N LEU A 190 15.30 20.74 -15.05
CA LEU A 190 15.83 21.34 -16.28
C LEU A 190 17.35 21.49 -16.25
N THR A 191 17.90 22.04 -15.15
CA THR A 191 19.34 22.22 -14.98
C THR A 191 19.77 21.74 -13.60
N LEU A 192 21.08 21.50 -13.44
CA LEU A 192 21.66 21.06 -12.18
C LEU A 192 21.46 22.10 -11.08
N GLY A 193 21.24 21.61 -9.86
CA GLY A 193 21.20 22.44 -8.66
C GLY A 193 20.07 22.05 -7.72
N ASP A 194 20.01 22.74 -6.60
CA ASP A 194 18.95 22.61 -5.61
C ASP A 194 17.92 23.72 -5.80
N THR A 195 16.64 23.40 -5.60
CA THR A 195 15.56 24.38 -5.51
C THR A 195 14.60 24.04 -4.38
N ILE A 196 13.90 25.04 -3.87
CA ILE A 196 12.85 24.86 -2.87
C ILE A 196 11.50 24.95 -3.59
N ILE A 197 10.74 23.86 -3.51
CA ILE A 197 9.35 23.82 -3.97
C ILE A 197 8.45 24.23 -2.82
N SER A 198 7.68 25.31 -3.03
CA SER A 198 6.81 25.90 -2.01
C SER A 198 5.35 25.83 -2.42
N ALA A 199 4.50 25.32 -1.52
CA ALA A 199 3.05 25.38 -1.63
C ALA A 199 2.52 26.44 -0.68
N THR A 200 1.79 27.44 -1.19
CA THR A 200 1.30 28.58 -0.41
C THR A 200 -0.23 28.67 -0.47
N SER A 201 -0.86 28.87 0.69
CA SER A 201 -2.27 29.22 0.82
C SER A 201 -2.40 30.43 1.74
N GLY A 202 -2.82 31.58 1.19
CA GLY A 202 -2.80 32.85 1.91
C GLY A 202 -1.37 33.23 2.32
N THR A 203 -1.14 33.36 3.63
CA THR A 203 0.16 33.71 4.21
C THR A 203 0.97 32.50 4.71
N ILE A 204 0.42 31.28 4.58
CA ILE A 204 1.04 30.06 5.10
C ILE A 204 1.67 29.30 3.93
N SER A 205 2.93 28.91 4.11
CA SER A 205 3.69 28.16 3.11
C SER A 205 4.29 26.90 3.72
N GLY A 206 4.25 25.81 2.97
CA GLY A 206 5.03 24.60 3.20
C GLY A 206 6.13 24.49 2.16
N ASN A 207 7.28 23.94 2.52
CA ASN A 207 8.44 23.82 1.64
C ASN A 207 8.93 22.38 1.54
N ALA A 208 9.52 22.06 0.40
CA ALA A 208 10.26 20.83 0.15
C ALA A 208 11.53 21.14 -0.65
N VAL A 209 12.59 20.39 -0.40
CA VAL A 209 13.85 20.51 -1.14
C VAL A 209 13.82 19.56 -2.32
N LEU A 210 14.18 20.07 -3.50
CA LEU A 210 14.38 19.29 -4.71
C LEU A 210 15.81 19.47 -5.19
N THR A 211 16.55 18.36 -5.26
CA THR A 211 17.87 18.33 -5.91
C THR A 211 17.71 17.80 -7.33
N VAL A 212 18.10 18.61 -8.31
CA VAL A 212 18.26 18.16 -9.71
C VAL A 212 19.72 17.78 -9.89
N ALA A 213 19.96 16.47 -9.88
CA ALA A 213 21.27 15.92 -10.12
C ALA A 213 21.48 15.71 -11.62
N ALA A 214 22.75 15.73 -12.02
CA ALA A 214 23.11 15.21 -13.32
C ALA A 214 22.85 13.71 -13.27
N ILE A 215 22.64 13.10 -14.43
CA ILE A 215 23.28 11.81 -14.62
C ILE A 215 24.76 12.14 -14.48
N LEU A 216 25.31 11.97 -13.28
CA LEU A 216 26.74 11.77 -13.19
C LEU A 216 26.95 10.57 -14.12
N PRO A 217 27.75 10.68 -15.22
CA PRO A 217 28.50 9.50 -15.55
C PRO A 217 29.11 9.13 -14.20
N LEU A 218 28.83 7.91 -13.73
CA LEU A 218 29.62 7.34 -12.66
C LEU A 218 31.06 7.80 -12.94
N PRO A 219 31.86 8.22 -11.94
CA PRO A 219 33.30 8.26 -12.21
C PRO A 219 33.56 6.98 -12.98
N VAL A 220 34.23 7.07 -14.14
CA VAL A 220 34.68 5.87 -14.80
C VAL A 220 35.66 5.29 -13.77
N LEU A 221 35.09 4.57 -12.80
CA LEU A 221 35.74 3.57 -12.00
C LEU A 221 36.50 2.83 -13.08
N PRO A 222 37.83 2.72 -12.97
CA PRO A 222 38.65 2.12 -14.01
C PRO A 222 37.87 0.91 -14.48
N VAL A 223 37.39 0.92 -15.74
CA VAL A 223 36.36 -0.01 -16.24
C VAL A 223 36.71 -1.34 -15.63
N VAL A 224 36.01 -1.74 -14.57
CA VAL A 224 36.24 -3.06 -14.00
C VAL A 224 35.65 -3.88 -15.13
N PRO A 225 36.49 -4.63 -15.88
CA PRO A 225 35.98 -5.38 -17.01
C PRO A 225 34.78 -6.16 -16.48
N ALA A 226 33.64 -6.06 -17.18
CA ALA A 226 32.47 -6.84 -16.82
C ALA A 226 32.97 -8.25 -16.48
N PRO A 227 32.68 -8.80 -15.29
CA PRO A 227 33.33 -10.02 -14.84
C PRO A 227 33.19 -11.05 -15.96
N GLY A 228 34.30 -11.57 -16.48
CA GLY A 228 34.23 -12.67 -17.43
C GLY A 228 33.47 -13.83 -16.78
N ALA A 229 32.76 -14.65 -17.55
CA ALA A 229 32.06 -15.81 -16.98
C ALA A 229 33.02 -16.67 -16.14
N VAL A 230 32.52 -17.28 -15.07
CA VAL A 230 33.32 -18.22 -14.27
C VAL A 230 33.51 -19.48 -15.11
N SER A 231 34.76 -19.84 -15.42
CA SER A 231 35.05 -21.05 -16.18
C SER A 231 34.84 -22.27 -15.30
N LEU A 232 33.92 -23.15 -15.70
CA LEU A 232 33.64 -24.40 -14.98
C LEU A 232 34.56 -25.56 -15.39
N GLY A 233 35.45 -25.38 -16.38
CA GLY A 233 36.32 -26.46 -16.87
C GLY A 233 35.54 -27.74 -17.21
N ALA A 234 36.04 -28.89 -16.78
CA ALA A 234 35.39 -30.19 -16.92
C ALA A 234 34.04 -30.28 -16.17
N ALA A 235 33.83 -29.48 -15.11
CA ALA A 235 32.55 -29.43 -14.40
C ALA A 235 31.40 -28.87 -15.27
N SER A 236 31.71 -28.15 -16.36
CA SER A 236 30.70 -27.64 -17.31
C SER A 236 29.86 -28.73 -17.99
N ASN A 237 30.37 -29.97 -18.04
CA ASN A 237 29.70 -31.14 -18.60
C ASN A 237 28.62 -31.71 -17.67
N PHE A 238 28.71 -31.41 -16.37
CA PHE A 238 27.82 -31.96 -15.36
C PHE A 238 26.63 -31.05 -15.13
N ALA A 239 25.43 -31.63 -15.13
CA ALA A 239 24.24 -30.99 -14.57
C ALA A 239 24.20 -31.16 -13.06
N VAL A 240 24.66 -32.32 -12.57
CA VAL A 240 24.77 -32.63 -11.14
C VAL A 240 26.15 -33.22 -10.86
N LEU A 241 26.87 -32.61 -9.93
CA LEU A 241 28.16 -33.08 -9.44
C LEU A 241 28.16 -33.05 -7.91
N ALA A 242 28.40 -34.19 -7.28
CA ALA A 242 28.52 -34.32 -5.83
C ALA A 242 29.87 -34.95 -5.48
N GLY A 243 30.64 -34.30 -4.61
CA GLY A 243 31.97 -34.77 -4.22
C GLY A 243 31.94 -35.94 -3.25
N THR A 244 30.84 -36.15 -2.51
CA THR A 244 30.75 -37.23 -1.50
C THR A 244 29.62 -38.22 -1.76
N ALA A 245 28.40 -37.75 -1.92
CA ALA A 245 27.24 -38.60 -2.15
C ALA A 245 26.14 -37.87 -2.90
N LEU A 246 25.45 -38.59 -3.77
CA LEU A 246 24.21 -38.16 -4.42
C LEU A 246 23.06 -39.01 -3.88
N THR A 247 22.17 -38.37 -3.14
CA THR A 247 20.94 -39.00 -2.67
C THR A 247 19.81 -38.61 -3.62
N ASN A 248 19.10 -39.60 -4.16
CA ASN A 248 17.90 -39.40 -4.96
C ASN A 248 16.80 -40.35 -4.47
N ASN A 249 15.54 -39.92 -4.60
CA ASN A 249 14.39 -40.67 -4.11
C ASN A 249 14.05 -41.88 -5.02
N SER A 250 13.83 -43.03 -4.40
CA SER A 250 13.39 -44.25 -5.11
C SER A 250 11.96 -44.09 -5.64
N GLY A 251 11.72 -44.52 -6.88
CA GLY A 251 10.42 -44.38 -7.56
C GLY A 251 10.04 -42.93 -7.89
N GLY A 252 10.97 -41.99 -7.76
CA GLY A 252 10.77 -40.58 -8.06
C GLY A 252 10.81 -40.23 -9.55
N THR A 253 10.51 -38.98 -9.86
CA THR A 253 10.48 -38.44 -11.22
C THR A 253 11.68 -37.55 -11.55
N THR A 254 12.80 -37.72 -10.83
CA THR A 254 14.00 -36.91 -11.09
C THR A 254 14.56 -37.21 -12.49
N VAL A 255 14.70 -36.17 -13.31
CA VAL A 255 15.26 -36.23 -14.68
C VAL A 255 16.39 -35.22 -14.84
N ILE A 256 17.54 -35.70 -15.34
CA ILE A 256 18.75 -34.90 -15.51
C ILE A 256 19.14 -34.80 -17.00
N GLY A 257 19.26 -33.58 -17.51
CA GLY A 257 19.78 -33.21 -18.83
C GLY A 257 21.23 -32.73 -18.76
N GLY A 258 22.14 -33.67 -18.50
CA GLY A 258 23.58 -33.42 -18.39
C GLY A 258 24.27 -34.63 -17.74
N ASP A 259 25.61 -34.60 -17.68
CA ASP A 259 26.34 -35.66 -16.97
C ASP A 259 26.05 -35.58 -15.46
N ILE A 260 26.07 -36.74 -14.83
CA ILE A 260 25.97 -36.89 -13.37
C ILE A 260 27.31 -37.38 -12.85
N GLY A 261 27.77 -36.86 -11.72
CA GLY A 261 29.03 -37.27 -11.10
C GLY A 261 28.88 -37.42 -9.60
N SER A 262 29.17 -38.61 -9.06
CA SER A 262 29.26 -38.81 -7.60
C SER A 262 29.92 -40.14 -7.25
N PRO A 263 30.85 -40.19 -6.26
CA PRO A 263 31.49 -41.43 -5.85
C PRO A 263 30.55 -42.41 -5.12
N SER A 264 29.39 -41.93 -4.65
CA SER A 264 28.36 -42.76 -4.00
C SER A 264 26.96 -42.27 -4.39
N GLN A 265 26.04 -43.19 -4.69
CA GLN A 265 24.65 -42.86 -5.05
C GLN A 265 23.68 -43.85 -4.42
N THR A 266 22.54 -43.38 -3.92
CA THR A 266 21.48 -44.26 -3.39
C THR A 266 20.66 -44.88 -4.51
N VAL A 267 20.15 -44.04 -5.42
CA VAL A 267 19.35 -44.40 -6.59
C VAL A 267 19.82 -43.51 -7.74
N ASP A 268 20.13 -44.10 -8.89
CA ASP A 268 20.55 -43.32 -10.05
C ASP A 268 19.35 -42.50 -10.58
N PRO A 269 19.47 -41.18 -10.76
CA PRO A 269 18.44 -40.38 -11.43
C PRO A 269 18.24 -40.83 -12.87
N VAL A 270 17.03 -40.62 -13.41
CA VAL A 270 16.80 -40.79 -14.85
C VAL A 270 17.58 -39.70 -15.59
N GLN A 271 18.27 -40.06 -16.66
CA GLN A 271 19.11 -39.15 -17.43
C GLN A 271 18.63 -39.09 -18.88
N LEU A 272 18.66 -37.90 -19.48
CA LEU A 272 18.36 -37.74 -20.90
C LEU A 272 19.42 -38.46 -21.76
N PRO A 273 19.07 -38.91 -22.99
CA PRO A 273 20.02 -39.59 -23.87
C PRO A 273 21.25 -38.73 -24.19
N GLY A 274 22.40 -39.38 -24.33
CA GLY A 274 23.66 -38.73 -24.75
C GLY A 274 24.56 -38.23 -23.61
N PHE A 275 24.17 -38.46 -22.36
CA PHE A 275 24.96 -38.11 -21.17
C PHE A 275 25.45 -39.36 -20.42
N VAL A 276 26.40 -39.20 -19.50
CA VAL A 276 27.02 -40.29 -18.72
C VAL A 276 26.93 -40.03 -17.21
N ASN A 277 26.69 -41.08 -16.43
CA ASN A 277 26.76 -41.05 -14.96
C ASN A 277 28.11 -41.61 -14.49
N TYR A 278 29.01 -40.73 -14.05
CA TYR A 278 30.36 -41.05 -13.60
C TYR A 278 30.39 -41.32 -12.09
N LYS A 279 30.73 -42.56 -11.72
CA LYS A 279 30.86 -42.98 -10.31
C LYS A 279 32.30 -43.02 -9.80
N SER A 280 33.28 -42.94 -10.69
CA SER A 280 34.71 -42.96 -10.37
C SER A 280 35.55 -42.54 -11.58
N GLY A 281 36.87 -42.47 -11.40
CA GLY A 281 37.84 -42.24 -12.49
C GLY A 281 38.22 -40.78 -12.72
N ALA A 282 39.10 -40.58 -13.70
CA ALA A 282 39.75 -39.28 -13.94
C ALA A 282 38.78 -38.17 -14.35
N ILE A 283 37.71 -38.48 -15.08
CA ILE A 283 36.71 -37.49 -15.52
C ILE A 283 36.01 -36.87 -14.30
N LEU A 284 35.56 -37.70 -13.36
CA LEU A 284 34.93 -37.24 -12.11
C LEU A 284 35.92 -36.44 -11.25
N ALA A 285 37.14 -36.96 -11.08
CA ALA A 285 38.17 -36.31 -10.29
C ALA A 285 38.55 -34.92 -10.86
N ASN A 286 38.73 -34.83 -12.17
CA ASN A 286 39.04 -33.57 -12.86
C ASN A 286 37.88 -32.57 -12.75
N ALA A 287 36.63 -33.02 -12.89
CA ALA A 287 35.46 -32.16 -12.72
C ALA A 287 35.36 -31.58 -11.29
N LEU A 288 35.65 -32.39 -10.26
CA LEU A 288 35.67 -31.91 -8.87
C LEU A 288 36.82 -30.93 -8.61
N ASN A 289 37.99 -31.15 -9.24
CA ASN A 289 39.10 -30.20 -9.18
C ASN A 289 38.74 -28.87 -9.86
N ASP A 290 38.17 -28.92 -11.06
CA ASP A 290 37.76 -27.73 -11.81
C ASP A 290 36.61 -26.99 -11.13
N LEU A 291 35.72 -27.68 -10.41
CA LEU A 291 34.75 -27.04 -9.52
C LEU A 291 35.45 -26.20 -8.45
N GLN A 292 36.49 -26.71 -7.80
CA GLN A 292 37.24 -25.94 -6.79
C GLN A 292 37.98 -24.75 -7.40
N VAL A 293 38.51 -24.90 -8.61
CA VAL A 293 39.10 -23.78 -9.37
C VAL A 293 38.04 -22.72 -9.67
N ALA A 294 36.86 -23.12 -10.14
CA ALA A 294 35.75 -22.20 -10.43
C ALA A 294 35.25 -21.45 -9.19
N ILE A 295 35.15 -22.14 -8.05
CA ILE A 295 34.79 -21.52 -6.77
C ILE A 295 35.88 -20.53 -6.35
N THR A 296 37.16 -20.91 -6.44
CA THR A 296 38.28 -20.02 -6.10
C THR A 296 38.29 -18.78 -6.98
N ASP A 297 38.08 -18.95 -8.28
CA ASP A 297 37.93 -17.85 -9.26
C ASP A 297 36.77 -16.92 -8.86
N ALA A 298 35.57 -17.47 -8.66
CA ALA A 298 34.40 -16.68 -8.28
C ALA A 298 34.63 -15.91 -6.96
N ASN A 299 35.25 -16.55 -5.97
CA ASN A 299 35.61 -15.94 -4.69
C ASN A 299 36.74 -14.91 -4.78
N SER A 300 37.55 -14.94 -5.84
CA SER A 300 38.61 -13.94 -6.09
C SER A 300 38.09 -12.68 -6.78
N ARG A 301 36.89 -12.73 -7.39
CA ARG A 301 36.34 -11.59 -8.14
C ARG A 301 36.14 -10.38 -7.22
N THR A 302 36.31 -9.19 -7.77
CA THR A 302 36.03 -7.95 -7.03
C THR A 302 34.53 -7.76 -6.85
N CYS A 303 34.09 -7.44 -5.63
CA CYS A 303 32.68 -7.21 -5.34
C CYS A 303 32.20 -5.88 -5.95
N THR A 304 31.11 -5.92 -6.73
CA THR A 304 30.35 -4.73 -7.10
C THR A 304 29.55 -4.21 -5.90
N VAL A 305 28.99 -5.14 -5.12
CA VAL A 305 28.27 -4.85 -3.87
C VAL A 305 28.84 -5.75 -2.77
N SER A 306 29.15 -5.16 -1.62
CA SER A 306 29.66 -5.87 -0.44
C SER A 306 28.85 -5.49 0.79
N SER A 307 28.41 -6.49 1.56
CA SER A 307 27.65 -6.30 2.80
C SER A 307 28.05 -7.35 3.84
N ALA A 308 28.17 -6.92 5.11
CA ALA A 308 28.35 -7.84 6.23
C ALA A 308 27.05 -8.54 6.65
N ALA A 309 25.89 -8.02 6.24
CA ALA A 309 24.59 -8.60 6.56
C ALA A 309 24.18 -9.65 5.52
N GLY A 310 23.19 -10.48 5.87
CA GLY A 310 22.47 -11.31 4.91
C GLY A 310 21.50 -10.47 4.07
N ILE A 311 20.89 -11.10 3.07
CA ILE A 311 19.89 -10.46 2.21
C ILE A 311 18.78 -11.45 1.86
N ASP A 312 17.55 -10.93 1.77
CA ASP A 312 16.48 -11.58 1.02
C ASP A 312 16.35 -10.91 -0.35
N LEU A 313 16.54 -11.70 -1.41
CA LEU A 313 16.46 -11.26 -2.80
C LEU A 313 15.01 -11.16 -3.30
N GLY A 314 14.05 -11.66 -2.53
CA GLY A 314 12.63 -11.66 -2.88
C GLY A 314 12.07 -10.28 -3.21
N GLY A 315 11.33 -10.19 -4.32
CA GLY A 315 10.68 -8.98 -4.82
C GLY A 315 11.64 -7.95 -5.44
N ARG A 316 12.91 -8.29 -5.62
CA ARG A 316 13.94 -7.34 -6.09
C ARG A 316 14.41 -7.62 -7.51
N VAL A 317 14.95 -6.57 -8.15
CA VAL A 317 15.56 -6.62 -9.48
C VAL A 317 17.04 -6.25 -9.37
N PHE A 318 17.90 -7.07 -9.95
CA PHE A 318 19.35 -6.89 -9.90
C PHE A 318 19.92 -6.78 -11.33
N ALA A 319 20.91 -5.90 -11.50
CA ALA A 319 21.69 -5.77 -12.73
C ALA A 319 22.91 -6.73 -12.70
N PRO A 320 23.62 -6.95 -13.82
CA PRO A 320 24.84 -7.76 -13.82
C PRO A 320 25.88 -7.24 -12.83
N GLY A 321 26.58 -8.14 -12.13
CA GLY A 321 27.56 -7.78 -11.12
C GLY A 321 27.94 -8.89 -10.17
N VAL A 322 28.90 -8.59 -9.29
CA VAL A 322 29.38 -9.49 -8.24
C VAL A 322 28.85 -9.02 -6.89
N TYR A 323 27.99 -9.82 -6.28
CA TYR A 323 27.28 -9.52 -5.04
C TYR A 323 27.81 -10.38 -3.90
N CYS A 324 28.31 -9.74 -2.84
CA CYS A 324 29.02 -10.38 -1.75
C CYS A 324 28.33 -10.12 -0.41
N TYR A 325 27.89 -11.17 0.25
CA TYR A 325 27.21 -11.09 1.54
C TYR A 325 27.92 -11.98 2.57
N ALA A 326 28.28 -11.45 3.74
CA ALA A 326 28.81 -12.30 4.80
C ALA A 326 27.70 -13.13 5.48
N GLY A 327 26.46 -12.61 5.49
CA GLY A 327 25.28 -13.34 5.98
C GLY A 327 24.58 -14.18 4.91
N ALA A 328 23.53 -14.89 5.32
CA ALA A 328 22.76 -15.77 4.46
C ALA A 328 22.09 -15.03 3.30
N ILE A 329 22.03 -15.68 2.15
CA ILE A 329 21.20 -15.26 1.01
C ILE A 329 19.91 -16.09 1.06
N SER A 330 18.78 -15.39 1.13
CA SER A 330 17.45 -15.99 1.03
C SER A 330 16.74 -15.51 -0.24
N ILE A 331 15.84 -16.34 -0.75
CA ILE A 331 14.95 -15.99 -1.87
C ILE A 331 13.52 -16.32 -1.46
N THR A 332 12.76 -15.28 -1.10
CA THR A 332 11.30 -15.38 -0.91
C THR A 332 10.56 -14.93 -2.17
N GLY A 333 9.59 -15.72 -2.64
CA GLY A 333 8.82 -15.36 -3.85
C GLY A 333 9.69 -15.23 -5.10
N THR A 334 9.56 -14.12 -5.85
CA THR A 334 10.24 -13.91 -7.14
C THR A 334 11.43 -12.95 -7.01
N PHE A 335 12.58 -13.37 -7.51
CA PHE A 335 13.79 -12.57 -7.68
C PHE A 335 14.08 -12.40 -9.18
N ILE A 336 14.43 -11.19 -9.64
CA ILE A 336 14.63 -10.89 -11.07
C ILE A 336 16.07 -10.42 -11.33
N MET A 337 16.74 -11.04 -12.30
CA MET A 337 17.97 -10.53 -12.92
C MET A 337 17.64 -9.85 -14.24
N ASN A 338 18.09 -8.61 -14.44
CA ASN A 338 17.72 -7.79 -15.58
C ASN A 338 18.94 -7.18 -16.26
N GLY A 339 19.17 -7.56 -17.51
CA GLY A 339 20.27 -7.08 -18.34
C GLY A 339 21.29 -8.17 -18.70
N PRO A 340 21.96 -8.08 -19.86
CA PRO A 340 22.96 -9.04 -20.29
C PRO A 340 24.24 -8.88 -19.46
N GLY A 341 24.83 -10.00 -19.03
CA GLY A 341 26.10 -10.01 -18.30
C GLY A 341 26.16 -11.07 -17.23
N VAL A 342 27.28 -11.06 -16.49
CA VAL A 342 27.57 -12.06 -15.45
C VAL A 342 27.02 -11.64 -14.10
N TYR A 343 26.40 -12.59 -13.41
CA TYR A 343 25.89 -12.44 -12.06
C TYR A 343 26.60 -13.45 -11.16
N ILE A 344 27.28 -12.98 -10.12
CA ILE A 344 27.93 -13.84 -9.12
C ILE A 344 27.39 -13.47 -7.75
N PHE A 345 26.65 -14.38 -7.13
CA PHE A 345 26.14 -14.23 -5.76
C PHE A 345 26.97 -15.08 -4.81
N ARG A 346 27.73 -14.43 -3.92
CA ARG A 346 28.61 -15.08 -2.96
C ARG A 346 28.10 -14.90 -1.55
N THR A 347 28.16 -15.97 -0.77
CA THR A 347 27.90 -15.90 0.65
C THR A 347 28.83 -16.78 1.46
N THR A 348 29.31 -16.26 2.60
CA THR A 348 30.04 -17.06 3.60
C THR A 348 29.10 -17.89 4.48
N SER A 349 27.79 -17.82 4.22
CA SER A 349 26.73 -18.50 4.95
C SER A 349 25.89 -19.35 3.97
N THR A 350 24.60 -19.53 4.27
CA THR A 350 23.67 -20.37 3.52
C THR A 350 23.06 -19.65 2.31
N LEU A 351 22.66 -20.45 1.32
CA LEU A 351 21.78 -20.03 0.24
C LEU A 351 20.46 -20.79 0.35
N ASN A 352 19.36 -20.10 0.64
CA ASN A 352 18.06 -20.74 0.83
C ASN A 352 16.99 -20.11 -0.05
N SER A 353 16.02 -20.90 -0.50
CA SER A 353 14.79 -20.40 -1.11
C SER A 353 13.56 -21.02 -0.48
N THR A 354 12.46 -20.27 -0.45
CA THR A 354 11.17 -20.79 0.02
C THR A 354 10.52 -21.68 -1.04
N ALA A 355 9.49 -22.44 -0.64
CA ALA A 355 8.65 -23.13 -1.62
C ALA A 355 8.07 -22.14 -2.64
N ASN A 356 7.96 -22.57 -3.89
CA ASN A 356 7.49 -21.78 -5.04
C ASN A 356 8.35 -20.54 -5.37
N ALA A 357 9.58 -20.45 -4.85
CA ALA A 357 10.47 -19.35 -5.20
C ALA A 357 10.88 -19.42 -6.67
N VAL A 358 11.01 -18.26 -7.31
CA VAL A 358 11.32 -18.13 -8.74
C VAL A 358 12.52 -17.22 -8.95
N VAL A 359 13.54 -17.73 -9.63
CA VAL A 359 14.66 -16.96 -10.18
C VAL A 359 14.32 -16.62 -11.63
N ALA A 360 13.87 -15.40 -11.87
CA ALA A 360 13.45 -14.90 -13.17
C ALA A 360 14.56 -14.10 -13.87
N MET A 361 14.48 -14.06 -15.20
CA MET A 361 15.40 -13.34 -16.07
C MET A 361 14.63 -12.37 -16.96
N ALA A 362 15.19 -11.19 -17.13
CA ALA A 362 14.66 -10.12 -17.97
C ALA A 362 15.81 -9.42 -18.72
N GLY A 363 15.45 -8.63 -19.73
CA GLY A 363 16.40 -7.74 -20.41
C GLY A 363 17.62 -8.42 -21.02
N GLY A 364 17.51 -9.69 -21.43
CA GLY A 364 18.62 -10.44 -22.04
C GLY A 364 19.59 -11.11 -21.05
N ALA A 365 19.23 -11.20 -19.75
CA ALA A 365 19.98 -12.02 -18.81
C ALA A 365 19.95 -13.51 -19.23
N SER A 366 21.08 -14.20 -19.11
CA SER A 366 21.22 -15.63 -19.43
C SER A 366 21.59 -16.44 -18.19
N ALA A 367 20.98 -17.62 -18.04
CA ALA A 367 21.26 -18.52 -16.92
C ALA A 367 22.68 -19.09 -16.92
N SER A 368 23.29 -19.21 -18.09
CA SER A 368 24.68 -19.66 -18.23
C SER A 368 25.67 -18.73 -17.53
N ASP A 369 25.30 -17.46 -17.35
CA ASP A 369 26.15 -16.41 -16.79
C ASP A 369 25.83 -16.11 -15.32
N VAL A 370 25.03 -16.97 -14.67
CA VAL A 370 24.62 -16.84 -13.26
C VAL A 370 25.32 -17.90 -12.41
N PHE A 371 26.04 -17.44 -11.39
CA PHE A 371 26.80 -18.28 -10.46
C PHE A 371 26.41 -17.99 -9.01
N TRP A 372 26.08 -19.04 -8.27
CA TRP A 372 25.75 -18.98 -6.85
C TRP A 372 26.85 -19.70 -6.07
N VAL A 373 27.53 -19.01 -5.15
CA VAL A 373 28.72 -19.54 -4.46
C VAL A 373 28.54 -19.48 -2.95
N PRO A 374 27.75 -20.40 -2.38
CA PRO A 374 27.58 -20.51 -0.94
C PRO A 374 28.73 -21.32 -0.30
N VAL A 375 29.18 -20.86 0.88
CA VAL A 375 30.06 -21.63 1.76
C VAL A 375 29.26 -22.61 2.62
N GLY A 376 28.12 -22.17 3.15
CA GLY A 376 27.22 -22.96 3.99
C GLY A 376 26.27 -23.85 3.18
N PRO A 377 25.44 -24.66 3.87
CA PRO A 377 24.47 -25.53 3.21
C PRO A 377 23.49 -24.72 2.36
N THR A 378 23.06 -25.33 1.25
CA THR A 378 22.09 -24.74 0.33
C THR A 378 20.80 -25.54 0.37
N THR A 379 19.66 -24.89 0.57
CA THR A 379 18.35 -25.54 0.52
C THR A 379 17.43 -24.81 -0.45
N LEU A 380 17.08 -25.46 -1.55
CA LEU A 380 16.06 -24.94 -2.46
C LEU A 380 14.68 -25.43 -2.00
N GLY A 381 13.71 -24.52 -1.90
CA GLY A 381 12.35 -24.87 -1.51
C GLY A 381 11.61 -25.63 -2.61
N ALA A 382 10.64 -26.47 -2.21
CA ALA A 382 9.86 -27.29 -3.14
C ALA A 382 9.08 -26.47 -4.18
N ASN A 383 8.82 -27.05 -5.35
CA ASN A 383 8.10 -26.43 -6.47
C ASN A 383 8.71 -25.11 -6.98
N GLY A 384 9.99 -24.86 -6.69
CA GLY A 384 10.70 -23.68 -7.16
C GLY A 384 11.10 -23.77 -8.63
N ALA A 385 11.36 -22.61 -9.24
CA ALA A 385 12.02 -22.50 -10.54
C ALA A 385 13.31 -21.71 -10.37
N PHE A 386 14.42 -22.43 -10.23
CA PHE A 386 15.73 -21.87 -9.95
C PHE A 386 16.59 -21.84 -11.22
N LYS A 387 17.48 -20.85 -11.36
CA LYS A 387 18.31 -20.70 -12.56
C LYS A 387 19.76 -20.36 -12.20
N GLY A 388 20.68 -20.80 -13.04
CA GLY A 388 22.12 -20.62 -12.84
C GLY A 388 22.82 -21.85 -12.25
N SER A 389 24.13 -21.71 -12.07
CA SER A 389 25.00 -22.77 -11.56
C SER A 389 25.28 -22.54 -10.07
N ILE A 390 24.90 -23.49 -9.23
CA ILE A 390 25.26 -23.48 -7.81
C ILE A 390 26.59 -24.20 -7.64
N LEU A 391 27.56 -23.52 -7.01
CA LEU A 391 28.92 -23.98 -6.75
C LEU A 391 29.13 -24.09 -5.22
N GLY A 392 28.75 -25.22 -4.65
CA GLY A 392 28.88 -25.51 -3.22
C GLY A 392 30.30 -25.91 -2.83
N GLN A 393 30.87 -25.21 -1.85
CA GLN A 393 32.26 -25.42 -1.41
C GLN A 393 32.49 -26.68 -0.60
N SER A 394 31.76 -26.83 0.50
CA SER A 394 32.03 -27.88 1.48
C SER A 394 30.77 -28.36 2.21
N ALA A 395 29.62 -27.77 1.90
CA ALA A 395 28.35 -28.07 2.53
C ALA A 395 27.36 -28.68 1.53
N ALA A 396 26.43 -29.46 2.07
CA ALA A 396 25.46 -30.17 1.26
C ALA A 396 24.51 -29.20 0.53
N ILE A 397 24.09 -29.58 -0.67
CA ILE A 397 23.00 -28.94 -1.40
C ILE A 397 21.79 -29.86 -1.37
N THR A 398 20.67 -29.34 -0.89
CA THR A 398 19.37 -30.02 -0.94
C THR A 398 18.48 -29.29 -1.92
N VAL A 399 18.08 -29.98 -2.99
CA VAL A 399 17.11 -29.48 -3.95
C VAL A 399 15.73 -30.00 -3.53
N GLY A 400 14.85 -29.10 -3.10
CA GLY A 400 13.52 -29.45 -2.62
C GLY A 400 12.66 -30.12 -3.68
N ASP A 401 11.65 -30.86 -3.22
CA ASP A 401 10.75 -31.65 -4.07
C ASP A 401 10.21 -30.86 -5.27
N ASN A 402 10.24 -31.47 -6.45
CA ASN A 402 9.68 -30.89 -7.68
C ASN A 402 10.25 -29.51 -8.09
N THR A 403 11.41 -29.13 -7.55
CA THR A 403 12.13 -27.93 -8.01
C THR A 403 12.69 -28.16 -9.42
N THR A 404 12.61 -27.14 -10.26
CA THR A 404 13.13 -27.15 -11.63
C THR A 404 14.34 -26.24 -11.77
N MET A 405 15.35 -26.72 -12.50
CA MET A 405 16.56 -26.01 -12.88
C MET A 405 16.83 -26.22 -14.37
N LEU A 406 15.91 -25.72 -15.19
CA LEU A 406 16.04 -25.76 -16.65
C LEU A 406 16.97 -24.63 -17.10
N THR A 407 18.18 -24.99 -17.53
CA THR A 407 19.34 -24.11 -17.71
C THR A 407 20.01 -23.76 -16.38
N GLY A 408 20.46 -24.78 -15.65
CA GLY A 408 21.16 -24.64 -14.37
C GLY A 408 21.99 -25.86 -14.02
N ARG A 409 22.85 -25.73 -13.01
CA ARG A 409 23.72 -26.81 -12.52
C ARG A 409 23.71 -26.86 -11.00
N VAL A 410 23.84 -28.07 -10.45
CA VAL A 410 24.03 -28.31 -9.01
C VAL A 410 25.38 -28.98 -8.83
N LEU A 411 26.40 -28.19 -8.52
CA LEU A 411 27.78 -28.65 -8.37
C LEU A 411 28.22 -28.43 -6.92
N SER A 412 28.48 -29.49 -6.18
CA SER A 412 28.96 -29.43 -4.80
C SER A 412 30.15 -30.35 -4.60
N ALA A 413 31.18 -29.88 -3.89
CA ALA A 413 32.24 -30.77 -3.42
C ALA A 413 31.79 -31.65 -2.22
N ALA A 414 30.59 -31.43 -1.69
CA ALA A 414 29.97 -32.23 -0.66
C ALA A 414 28.80 -33.07 -1.25
N ALA A 415 27.78 -33.34 -0.43
CA ALA A 415 26.64 -34.14 -0.83
C ALA A 415 25.60 -33.32 -1.60
N VAL A 416 24.87 -33.97 -2.52
CA VAL A 416 23.69 -33.42 -3.18
C VAL A 416 22.49 -34.33 -2.87
N THR A 417 21.36 -33.74 -2.49
CA THR A 417 20.10 -34.44 -2.30
C THR A 417 19.06 -33.93 -3.29
N LEU A 418 18.45 -34.86 -4.02
CA LEU A 418 17.42 -34.61 -5.03
C LEU A 418 16.12 -35.34 -4.68
N GLN A 419 15.00 -34.73 -5.08
CA GLN A 419 13.67 -35.29 -4.95
C GLN A 419 12.76 -34.81 -6.10
N ASN A 420 12.41 -35.71 -7.01
CA ASN A 420 11.52 -35.45 -8.16
C ASN A 420 11.91 -34.22 -9.02
N ASN A 421 13.21 -33.93 -9.14
CA ASN A 421 13.67 -32.68 -9.76
C ASN A 421 13.86 -32.78 -11.27
N GLN A 422 13.71 -31.67 -11.98
CA GLN A 422 14.11 -31.55 -13.38
C GLN A 422 15.29 -30.58 -13.50
N ILE A 423 16.48 -31.08 -13.85
CA ILE A 423 17.72 -30.28 -13.90
C ILE A 423 18.35 -30.47 -15.27
N SER A 424 18.59 -29.40 -16.01
CA SER A 424 19.23 -29.45 -17.32
C SER A 424 20.23 -28.30 -17.47
N LYS A 425 21.43 -28.60 -17.95
CA LYS A 425 22.57 -27.67 -17.93
C LYS A 425 22.63 -26.69 -19.11
#